data_AF-A0A6J0N7R2-F1
#
_entry.id   AF-A0A6J0N7R2-F1
#
_cell.length_a   1.000
_cell.length_b   1.000
_cell.length_c   1.000
_cell.angle_alpha   90.00
_cell.angle_beta   90.00
_cell.angle_gamma   90.00
#
_symmetry.space_group_name_H-M   'P 1'
#
loop_
_entity.id
_entity.type
_entity.pdbx_description
1 polymer ?
#
loop_
_entity_poly.entity_id
_entity_poly.type
_entity_poly.pdbx_seq_one_letter_code
_entity_poly.pdbx_strand_id
1 'polypeptide(L)'
;MGRLFDIVGERGCIDMVISLTATVESAMARRQRQHRYDIYIMIEEALNKQRTKMNTGEDVVVRKYNLDIFKPRFSTKNTWLLICGSKLQVNWYSTVWFPSSTPKYSFMVWIAMHNRLSTGEKMLLWNSGINPGCVLCQHQLETREHLFFECSYSQEIWQNLTHKILPSRFSSRWQDIRELLSDNTQPMIQL
;
A
#
# COMPACT_ATOMS: atom_id res chain seq x y z
N MET A 1 9.99 -25.61 7.43
CA MET A 1 9.43 -25.74 8.79
C MET A 1 9.60 -24.40 9.54
N GLY A 2 8.80 -23.38 9.21
CA GLY A 2 9.01 -21.98 9.66
C GLY A 2 8.76 -21.77 11.16
N ARG A 3 7.57 -21.27 11.54
CA ARG A 3 7.23 -20.89 12.93
C ARG A 3 7.51 -21.96 14.00
N LEU A 4 7.49 -23.26 13.65
CA LEU A 4 7.81 -24.33 14.59
C LEU A 4 9.31 -24.33 14.99
N PHE A 5 10.20 -24.03 14.05
CA PHE A 5 11.63 -23.93 14.33
C PHE A 5 11.92 -22.71 15.21
N ASP A 6 11.23 -21.59 14.97
CA ASP A 6 11.37 -20.38 15.80
C ASP A 6 10.96 -20.60 17.27
N ILE A 7 10.01 -21.51 17.51
CA ILE A 7 9.46 -21.81 18.84
C ILE A 7 10.31 -22.83 19.60
N VAL A 8 10.87 -23.82 18.90
CA VAL A 8 11.42 -25.03 19.53
C VAL A 8 12.94 -25.18 19.30
N GLY A 9 13.51 -24.43 18.35
CA GLY A 9 14.92 -24.44 18.01
C GLY A 9 15.42 -25.77 17.42
N GLU A 10 16.74 -25.87 17.28
CA GLU A 10 17.41 -26.99 16.59
C GLU A 10 17.23 -28.34 17.30
N ARG A 11 17.26 -28.35 18.64
CA ARG A 11 17.01 -29.57 19.44
C ARG A 11 15.55 -30.00 19.44
N GLY A 12 14.63 -29.05 19.23
CA GLY A 12 13.20 -29.28 19.17
C GLY A 12 12.75 -30.28 18.13
N CYS A 13 13.35 -30.19 16.93
CA CYS A 13 13.09 -31.10 15.83
C CYS A 13 13.48 -32.55 16.17
N ILE A 14 14.57 -32.74 16.91
CA ILE A 14 15.05 -34.05 17.34
C ILE A 14 14.16 -34.61 18.44
N ASP A 15 13.81 -33.79 19.44
CA ASP A 15 12.97 -34.19 20.56
C ASP A 15 11.58 -34.63 20.08
N MET A 16 11.00 -33.88 19.12
CA MET A 16 9.67 -34.13 18.54
C MET A 16 9.66 -35.19 17.43
N VAL A 17 10.83 -35.69 17.00
CA VAL A 17 10.98 -36.63 15.86
C VAL A 17 10.36 -36.07 14.58
N ILE A 18 10.55 -34.78 14.33
CA ILE A 18 10.14 -34.12 13.09
C ILE A 18 11.39 -33.53 12.45
N SER A 19 11.91 -34.21 11.43
CA SER A 19 13.04 -33.70 10.64
C SER A 19 12.70 -32.32 10.04
N LEU A 20 13.67 -31.42 9.93
CA LEU A 20 13.52 -30.11 9.28
C LEU A 20 12.96 -30.21 7.85
N THR A 21 13.22 -31.32 7.18
CA THR A 21 12.78 -31.64 5.82
C THR A 21 11.51 -32.51 5.77
N ALA A 22 10.91 -32.82 6.92
CA ALA A 22 9.71 -33.64 6.99
C ALA A 22 8.53 -32.95 6.30
N THR A 23 7.80 -33.72 5.49
CA THR A 23 6.49 -33.30 4.97
C THR A 23 5.47 -33.28 6.10
N VAL A 24 4.38 -32.51 5.93
CA VAL A 24 3.29 -32.45 6.90
C VAL A 24 2.70 -33.85 7.15
N GLU A 25 2.57 -34.65 6.08
CA GLU A 25 2.13 -36.04 6.16
C GLU A 25 3.05 -36.90 7.03
N SER A 26 4.36 -36.88 6.77
CA SER A 26 5.33 -37.64 7.57
C SER A 26 5.36 -37.20 9.04
N ALA A 27 5.22 -35.90 9.28
CA ALA A 27 5.09 -35.35 10.63
C ALA A 27 3.82 -35.89 11.30
N MET A 28 2.70 -35.95 10.58
CA MET A 28 1.41 -36.43 11.10
C MET A 28 1.33 -37.95 11.23
N ALA A 29 2.16 -38.73 10.55
CA ALA A 29 2.22 -40.20 10.66
C ALA A 29 3.20 -40.70 11.75
N ARG A 30 4.00 -39.81 12.34
CA ARG A 30 5.04 -40.19 13.30
C ARG A 30 4.48 -40.80 14.60
N ARG A 31 5.37 -41.52 15.30
CA ARG A 31 5.12 -42.03 16.66
C ARG A 31 5.24 -40.90 17.68
N GLN A 32 4.17 -40.68 18.44
CA GLN A 32 4.14 -39.70 19.54
C GLN A 32 5.06 -40.14 20.68
N ARG A 33 5.72 -39.16 21.30
CA ARG A 33 6.51 -39.35 22.52
C ARG A 33 5.79 -38.70 23.71
N GLN A 34 6.07 -39.21 24.90
CA GLN A 34 5.69 -38.53 26.12
C GLN A 34 6.74 -37.48 26.44
N HIS A 35 6.32 -36.23 26.51
CA HIS A 35 7.19 -35.11 26.83
C HIS A 35 6.94 -34.63 28.26
N ARG A 36 7.99 -34.13 28.91
CA ARG A 36 7.91 -33.52 30.24
C ARG A 36 7.85 -32.00 30.20
N TYR A 37 8.21 -31.38 29.07
CA TYR A 37 8.17 -29.93 28.91
C TYR A 37 6.84 -29.52 28.28
N ASP A 38 6.19 -28.52 28.89
CA ASP A 38 4.86 -28.06 28.53
C ASP A 38 4.74 -27.64 27.05
N ILE A 39 5.78 -27.02 26.50
CA ILE A 39 5.79 -26.57 25.10
C ILE A 39 5.63 -27.74 24.12
N TYR A 40 6.27 -28.88 24.40
CA TYR A 40 6.17 -30.08 23.56
C TYR A 40 4.81 -30.77 23.75
N ILE A 41 4.28 -30.77 24.97
CA ILE A 41 2.95 -31.29 25.27
C ILE A 41 1.89 -30.50 24.49
N MET A 42 1.95 -29.17 24.53
CA MET A 42 1.04 -28.29 23.78
C MET A 42 1.12 -28.52 22.27
N ILE A 43 2.32 -28.74 21.72
CA ILE A 43 2.50 -29.03 20.30
C ILE A 43 1.89 -30.38 19.95
N GLU A 44 2.10 -31.42 20.76
CA GLU A 44 1.50 -32.74 20.54
C GLU A 44 -0.04 -32.69 20.63
N GLU A 45 -0.60 -31.94 21.58
CA GLU A 45 -2.04 -31.72 21.68
C GLU A 45 -2.60 -31.00 20.45
N ALA A 46 -1.92 -29.96 19.98
CA ALA A 46 -2.31 -29.24 18.78
C ALA A 46 -2.25 -30.13 17.53
N LEU A 47 -1.23 -30.97 17.40
CA LEU A 47 -1.10 -31.93 16.30
C LEU A 47 -2.17 -33.02 16.37
N ASN A 48 -2.48 -33.54 17.56
CA ASN A 48 -3.52 -34.54 17.74
C ASN A 48 -4.91 -33.99 17.38
N LYS A 49 -5.18 -32.73 17.74
CA LYS A 49 -6.41 -32.01 17.35
C LYS A 49 -6.55 -31.84 15.83
N GLN A 50 -5.45 -31.78 15.09
CA GLN A 50 -5.48 -31.76 13.62
C GLN A 50 -5.62 -33.16 13.03
N ARG A 51 -4.97 -34.17 13.64
CA ARG A 51 -5.05 -35.58 13.20
C ARG A 51 -6.49 -36.09 13.16
N THR A 52 -7.31 -35.72 14.16
CA THR A 52 -8.73 -36.09 14.20
C THR A 52 -9.59 -35.40 13.14
N LYS A 53 -9.06 -34.36 12.47
CA LYS A 53 -9.74 -33.59 11.42
C LYS A 53 -9.20 -33.85 10.03
N MET A 54 -8.16 -34.68 9.89
CA MET A 54 -7.60 -35.01 8.59
C MET A 54 -8.58 -35.89 7.81
N ASN A 55 -8.97 -35.41 6.64
CA ASN A 55 -9.68 -36.19 5.66
C ASN A 55 -8.66 -36.77 4.67
N THR A 56 -8.75 -38.06 4.36
CA THR A 56 -7.94 -38.75 3.34
C THR A 56 -8.39 -38.42 1.90
N GLY A 57 -9.04 -37.28 1.71
CA GLY A 57 -9.47 -36.81 0.39
C GLY A 57 -8.30 -36.22 -0.40
N GLU A 58 -8.53 -35.97 -1.68
CA GLU A 58 -7.56 -35.24 -2.51
C GLU A 58 -7.35 -33.81 -2.00
N ASP A 59 -6.13 -33.30 -2.15
CA ASP A 59 -5.79 -31.92 -1.82
C ASP A 59 -6.57 -30.93 -2.68
N VAL A 60 -7.36 -30.07 -2.03
CA VAL A 60 -8.12 -29.02 -2.72
C VAL A 60 -7.43 -27.68 -2.53
N VAL A 61 -7.06 -27.05 -3.65
CA VAL A 61 -6.53 -25.67 -3.64
C VAL A 61 -7.66 -24.70 -3.29
N VAL A 62 -7.62 -24.17 -2.08
CA VAL A 62 -8.53 -23.11 -1.63
C VAL A 62 -7.82 -21.76 -1.60
N ARG A 63 -8.55 -20.70 -1.97
CA ARG A 63 -8.03 -19.33 -1.95
C ARG A 63 -8.63 -18.57 -0.78
N LYS A 64 -7.79 -17.75 -0.13
CA LYS A 64 -8.23 -16.89 0.97
C LYS A 64 -9.19 -15.83 0.43
N TYR A 65 -10.45 -15.90 0.83
CA TYR A 65 -11.53 -15.02 0.36
C TYR A 65 -11.77 -13.87 1.35
N ASN A 66 -11.65 -14.15 2.64
CA ASN A 66 -11.63 -13.15 3.71
C ASN A 66 -10.58 -13.56 4.78
N LEU A 67 -10.41 -12.79 5.86
CA LEU A 67 -9.42 -13.09 6.92
C LEU A 67 -9.50 -14.54 7.43
N ASP A 68 -10.70 -15.09 7.55
CA ASP A 68 -10.96 -16.44 8.07
C ASP A 68 -11.75 -17.35 7.12
N ILE A 69 -12.07 -16.88 5.91
CA ILE A 69 -12.92 -17.64 4.96
C ILE A 69 -12.09 -18.03 3.74
N PHE A 70 -12.12 -19.33 3.42
CA PHE A 70 -11.48 -19.90 2.25
C PHE A 70 -12.54 -20.40 1.27
N LYS A 71 -12.35 -20.12 -0.03
CA LYS A 71 -13.25 -20.57 -1.10
C LYS A 71 -12.45 -21.16 -2.27
N PRO A 72 -13.02 -22.11 -3.02
CA PRO A 72 -12.36 -22.63 -4.23
C PRO A 72 -12.29 -21.60 -5.36
N ARG A 73 -13.25 -20.65 -5.40
CA ARG A 73 -13.32 -19.61 -6.43
C ARG A 73 -12.46 -18.40 -6.08
N PHE A 74 -11.68 -17.94 -7.07
CA PHE A 74 -10.93 -16.69 -6.98
C PHE A 74 -11.80 -15.47 -7.21
N SER A 75 -11.52 -14.41 -6.44
CA SER A 75 -12.06 -13.08 -6.68
C SER A 75 -10.90 -12.09 -6.63
N THR A 76 -10.63 -11.46 -7.77
CA THR A 76 -9.62 -10.39 -7.86
C THR A 76 -9.97 -9.26 -6.91
N LYS A 77 -11.26 -8.88 -6.80
CA LYS A 77 -11.75 -7.84 -5.90
C LYS A 77 -11.43 -8.15 -4.42
N ASN A 78 -11.76 -9.34 -3.94
CA ASN A 78 -11.56 -9.67 -2.52
C ASN A 78 -10.09 -9.87 -2.20
N THR A 79 -9.34 -10.48 -3.11
CA THR A 79 -7.89 -10.62 -2.97
C THR A 79 -7.23 -9.25 -2.90
N TRP A 80 -7.62 -8.32 -3.77
CA TRP A 80 -7.13 -6.94 -3.75
C TRP A 80 -7.49 -6.22 -2.43
N LEU A 81 -8.72 -6.37 -1.95
CA LEU A 81 -9.15 -5.79 -0.66
C LEU A 81 -8.36 -6.37 0.52
N LEU A 82 -8.02 -7.65 0.50
CA LEU A 82 -7.18 -8.29 1.54
C LEU A 82 -5.74 -7.79 1.52
N ILE A 83 -5.16 -7.58 0.33
CA ILE A 83 -3.77 -7.11 0.19
C ILE A 83 -3.66 -5.62 0.53
N CYS A 84 -4.57 -4.80 -0.01
CA CYS A 84 -4.48 -3.35 0.07
C CYS A 84 -5.12 -2.78 1.35
N GLY A 85 -6.03 -3.52 1.98
CA GLY A 85 -6.90 -3.04 3.05
C GLY A 85 -7.94 -2.03 2.55
N SER A 86 -9.02 -1.85 3.34
CA SER A 86 -9.90 -0.70 3.15
C SER A 86 -9.17 0.56 3.62
N LYS A 87 -8.49 1.26 2.70
CA LYS A 87 -7.88 2.55 3.02
C LYS A 87 -8.97 3.61 3.18
N LEU A 88 -8.79 4.52 4.14
CA LEU A 88 -9.66 5.68 4.28
C LEU A 88 -9.66 6.48 2.97
N GLN A 89 -10.84 6.86 2.50
CA GLN A 89 -10.95 7.74 1.35
C GLN A 89 -10.37 9.10 1.71
N VAL A 90 -9.49 9.59 0.85
CA VAL A 90 -8.90 10.93 0.97
C VAL A 90 -9.95 11.98 0.57
N ASN A 91 -10.03 13.08 1.32
CA ASN A 91 -11.01 14.14 1.11
C ASN A 91 -10.91 14.82 -0.27
N TRP A 92 -9.73 14.81 -0.88
CA TRP A 92 -9.46 15.38 -2.20
C TRP A 92 -9.74 14.43 -3.38
N TYR A 93 -10.23 13.21 -3.13
CA TYR A 93 -10.46 12.22 -4.19
C TYR A 93 -11.41 12.74 -5.29
N SER A 94 -12.50 13.38 -4.90
CA SER A 94 -13.51 13.97 -5.80
C SER A 94 -12.94 15.04 -6.72
N THR A 95 -11.95 15.79 -6.25
CA THR A 95 -11.28 16.85 -7.01
C THR A 95 -10.43 16.28 -8.14
N VAL A 96 -9.81 15.12 -7.91
CA VAL A 96 -8.92 14.47 -8.87
C VAL A 96 -9.71 13.61 -9.86
N TRP A 97 -10.72 12.91 -9.36
CA TRP A 97 -11.49 11.92 -10.11
C TRP A 97 -12.96 12.34 -10.18
N PHE A 98 -13.30 13.13 -11.20
CA PHE A 98 -14.68 13.53 -11.53
C PHE A 98 -15.10 13.05 -12.93
N PRO A 99 -16.40 12.94 -13.23
CA PRO A 99 -16.91 12.30 -14.46
C PRO A 99 -16.36 12.87 -15.78
N SER A 100 -16.02 14.16 -15.80
CA SER A 100 -15.48 14.86 -16.97
C SER A 100 -13.96 15.10 -16.89
N SER A 101 -13.26 14.38 -16.02
CA SER A 101 -11.82 14.57 -15.83
C SER A 101 -11.03 13.86 -16.92
N THR A 102 -10.12 14.58 -17.58
CA THR A 102 -9.21 13.98 -18.57
C THR A 102 -8.17 13.13 -17.84
N PRO A 103 -8.09 11.80 -18.09
CA PRO A 103 -7.25 10.89 -17.30
C PRO A 103 -5.78 11.32 -17.18
N LYS A 104 -5.22 11.90 -18.25
CA LYS A 104 -3.86 12.46 -18.25
C LYS A 104 -3.65 13.50 -17.16
N TYR A 105 -4.57 14.46 -17.04
CA TYR A 105 -4.46 15.54 -16.05
C TYR A 105 -4.80 15.03 -14.64
N SER A 106 -5.83 14.19 -14.50
CA SER A 106 -6.17 13.56 -13.21
C SER A 106 -4.99 12.79 -12.64
N PHE A 107 -4.28 12.03 -13.48
CA PHE A 107 -3.08 11.31 -13.05
C PHE A 107 -1.95 12.25 -12.60
N MET A 108 -1.69 13.33 -13.35
CA MET A 108 -0.68 14.32 -12.97
C MET A 108 -1.00 14.98 -11.63
N VAL A 109 -2.26 15.40 -11.42
CA VAL A 109 -2.72 15.99 -10.16
C VAL A 109 -2.64 14.96 -9.03
N TRP A 110 -3.04 13.71 -9.27
CA TRP A 110 -2.93 12.63 -8.28
C TRP A 110 -1.49 12.43 -7.79
N ILE A 111 -0.52 12.38 -8.71
CA ILE A 111 0.90 12.27 -8.35
C ILE A 111 1.38 13.53 -7.60
N ALA A 112 0.93 14.72 -8.01
CA ALA A 112 1.25 15.97 -7.32
C ALA A 112 0.72 15.97 -5.88
N MET A 113 -0.52 15.52 -5.65
CA MET A 113 -1.15 15.40 -4.33
C MET A 113 -0.41 14.45 -3.39
N HIS A 114 0.20 13.40 -3.93
CA HIS A 114 1.06 12.49 -3.16
C HIS A 114 2.49 12.99 -3.00
N ASN A 115 2.83 14.17 -3.51
CA ASN A 115 4.19 14.67 -3.63
C ASN A 115 5.11 13.59 -4.25
N ARG A 116 4.73 13.02 -5.39
CA ARG A 116 5.45 11.92 -6.07
C ARG A 116 5.97 12.28 -7.48
N LEU A 117 5.90 13.55 -7.86
CA LEU A 117 6.50 14.04 -9.11
C LEU A 117 8.02 13.94 -9.09
N SER A 118 8.63 13.68 -10.25
CA SER A 118 10.09 13.64 -10.42
C SER A 118 10.66 15.05 -10.49
N THR A 119 10.62 15.77 -9.38
CA THR A 119 11.17 17.12 -9.25
C THR A 119 12.69 17.07 -9.01
N GLY A 120 13.38 18.16 -9.33
CA GLY A 120 14.83 18.31 -9.08
C GLY A 120 15.25 17.93 -7.65
N GLU A 121 14.47 18.32 -6.63
CA GLU A 121 14.69 17.90 -5.24
C GLU A 121 14.78 16.37 -5.07
N LYS A 122 13.92 15.61 -5.75
CA LYS A 122 13.94 14.14 -5.65
C LYS A 122 15.00 13.52 -6.52
N MET A 123 15.33 14.13 -7.65
CA MET A 123 16.40 13.64 -8.52
C MET A 123 17.75 13.68 -7.82
N LEU A 124 18.00 14.68 -6.95
CA LEU A 124 19.21 14.74 -6.12
C LEU A 124 19.38 13.54 -5.19
N LEU A 125 18.28 12.93 -4.72
CA LEU A 125 18.33 11.76 -3.86
C LEU A 125 18.88 10.53 -4.59
N TRP A 126 18.78 10.49 -5.92
CA TRP A 126 19.24 9.38 -6.75
C TRP A 126 20.58 9.65 -7.41
N ASN A 127 20.84 10.91 -7.78
CA ASN A 127 22.10 11.30 -8.40
C ASN A 127 22.46 12.74 -8.02
N SER A 128 23.51 12.88 -7.22
CA SER A 128 24.01 14.16 -6.70
C SER A 128 24.69 15.03 -7.77
N GLY A 129 25.04 14.48 -8.94
CA GLY A 129 25.67 15.21 -10.04
C GLY A 129 24.71 15.93 -10.99
N ILE A 130 23.40 15.88 -10.76
CA ILE A 130 22.39 16.51 -11.62
C ILE A 130 22.15 17.95 -11.17
N ASN A 131 21.94 18.87 -12.13
CA ASN A 131 21.44 20.21 -11.84
C ASN A 131 19.95 20.13 -11.44
N PRO A 132 19.60 20.44 -10.19
CA PRO A 132 18.24 20.29 -9.69
C PRO A 132 17.41 21.57 -9.87
N GLY A 133 17.93 22.57 -10.58
CA GLY A 133 17.25 23.83 -10.83
C GLY A 133 15.96 23.63 -11.65
N CYS A 134 14.97 24.47 -11.36
CA CYS A 134 13.70 24.51 -12.08
C CYS A 134 13.92 24.78 -13.56
N VAL A 135 13.36 23.93 -14.43
CA VAL A 135 13.49 24.08 -15.89
C VAL A 135 12.88 25.39 -16.41
N LEU A 136 11.88 25.94 -15.69
CA LEU A 136 11.11 27.11 -16.12
C LEU A 136 11.84 28.43 -15.82
N CYS A 137 12.34 28.62 -14.60
CA CYS A 137 13.03 29.86 -14.20
C CYS A 137 14.56 29.74 -14.14
N GLN A 138 15.09 28.51 -14.15
CA GLN A 138 16.53 28.18 -14.05
C GLN A 138 17.23 28.81 -12.82
N HIS A 139 16.48 29.19 -11.80
CA HIS A 139 16.99 29.99 -10.67
C HIS A 139 16.96 29.24 -9.34
N GLN A 140 15.81 28.66 -8.98
CA GLN A 140 15.62 27.96 -7.71
C GLN A 140 15.58 26.45 -7.89
N LEU A 141 15.77 25.71 -6.79
CA LEU A 141 15.57 24.28 -6.73
C LEU A 141 14.16 23.91 -7.19
N GLU A 142 14.05 22.93 -8.08
CA GLU A 142 12.75 22.44 -8.52
C GLU A 142 12.11 21.60 -7.42
N THR A 143 11.17 22.20 -6.69
CA THR A 143 10.24 21.52 -5.78
C THR A 143 8.84 21.50 -6.39
N ARG A 144 7.89 20.76 -5.79
CA ARG A 144 6.50 20.75 -6.26
C ARG A 144 5.86 22.13 -6.10
N GLU A 145 6.04 22.75 -4.95
CA GLU A 145 5.58 24.11 -4.64
C GLU A 145 6.14 25.11 -5.65
N HIS A 146 7.44 25.05 -5.90
CA HIS A 146 8.10 25.94 -6.85
C HIS A 146 7.59 25.73 -8.27
N LEU A 147 7.60 24.49 -8.77
CA LEU A 147 7.19 24.16 -10.14
C LEU A 147 5.79 24.68 -10.47
N PHE A 148 4.82 24.53 -9.55
CA PHE A 148 3.44 24.94 -9.82
C PHE A 148 3.09 26.35 -9.38
N PHE A 149 3.65 26.90 -8.30
CA PHE A 149 3.11 28.14 -7.71
C PHE A 149 4.14 29.19 -7.30
N GLU A 150 5.38 28.82 -6.93
CA GLU A 150 6.37 29.83 -6.50
C GLU A 150 7.30 30.28 -7.65
N CYS A 151 7.39 29.49 -8.73
CA CYS A 151 8.13 29.86 -9.93
C CYS A 151 7.51 31.09 -10.58
N SER A 152 8.33 32.10 -10.91
CA SER A 152 7.89 33.35 -11.56
C SER A 152 7.08 33.09 -12.84
N TYR A 153 7.54 32.16 -13.67
CA TYR A 153 6.84 31.73 -14.88
C TYR A 153 5.45 31.15 -14.57
N SER A 154 5.37 30.23 -13.61
CA SER A 154 4.10 29.59 -13.22
C SER A 154 3.14 30.59 -12.55
N GLN A 155 3.67 31.53 -11.76
CA GLN A 155 2.87 32.60 -11.14
C GLN A 155 2.18 33.46 -12.18
N GLU A 156 2.89 33.86 -13.23
CA GLU A 156 2.32 34.66 -14.31
C GLU A 156 1.18 33.92 -15.02
N ILE A 157 1.37 32.63 -15.29
CA ILE A 157 0.32 31.76 -15.86
C ILE A 157 -0.90 31.73 -14.94
N TRP A 158 -0.70 31.45 -13.65
CA TRP A 158 -1.82 31.34 -12.72
C TRP A 158 -2.55 32.67 -12.54
N GLN A 159 -1.83 33.78 -12.38
CA GLN A 159 -2.45 35.10 -12.29
C GLN A 159 -3.36 35.35 -13.50
N ASN A 160 -2.89 35.07 -14.71
CA ASN A 160 -3.68 35.26 -15.93
C ASN A 160 -4.90 34.33 -16.00
N LEU A 161 -4.77 33.06 -15.59
CA LEU A 161 -5.85 32.08 -15.63
C LEU A 161 -6.89 32.31 -14.53
N THR A 162 -6.46 32.61 -13.31
CA THR A 162 -7.35 32.69 -12.14
C THR A 162 -7.96 34.06 -11.97
N HIS A 163 -7.41 35.12 -12.56
CA HIS A 163 -7.96 36.47 -12.45
C HIS A 163 -9.45 36.55 -12.83
N LYS A 164 -9.91 35.73 -13.79
CA LYS A 164 -11.32 35.69 -14.21
C LYS A 164 -12.17 34.66 -13.47
N ILE A 165 -11.56 33.63 -12.90
CA ILE A 165 -12.26 32.45 -12.38
C ILE A 165 -12.30 32.45 -10.84
N LEU A 166 -11.21 32.88 -10.20
CA LEU A 166 -11.02 32.91 -8.75
C LEU A 166 -10.35 34.24 -8.32
N PRO A 167 -11.03 35.39 -8.42
CA PRO A 167 -10.41 36.71 -8.22
C PRO A 167 -9.89 36.96 -6.80
N SER A 168 -10.47 36.31 -5.79
CA SER A 168 -10.21 36.57 -4.36
C SER A 168 -9.75 35.35 -3.56
N ARG A 169 -9.62 34.18 -4.20
CA ARG A 169 -9.35 32.90 -3.51
C ARG A 169 -8.09 32.18 -3.97
N PHE A 170 -7.39 32.72 -4.97
CA PHE A 170 -6.15 32.12 -5.42
C PHE A 170 -5.04 32.35 -4.39
N SER A 171 -4.39 31.26 -3.98
CA SER A 171 -3.18 31.29 -3.17
C SER A 171 -2.04 30.63 -3.95
N SER A 172 -0.83 31.17 -3.81
CA SER A 172 0.40 30.54 -4.32
C SER A 172 0.93 29.45 -3.38
N ARG A 173 0.28 29.23 -2.23
CA ARG A 173 0.70 28.20 -1.27
C ARG A 173 -0.04 26.89 -1.53
N TRP A 174 0.72 25.81 -1.60
CA TRP A 174 0.14 24.50 -1.85
C TRP A 174 -0.86 24.04 -0.78
N GLN A 175 -0.60 24.33 0.51
CA GLN A 175 -1.51 23.92 1.58
C GLN A 175 -2.89 24.56 1.40
N ASP A 176 -2.93 25.86 1.13
CA ASP A 176 -4.17 26.60 0.93
C ASP A 176 -4.94 26.08 -0.29
N ILE A 177 -4.23 25.78 -1.40
CA ILE A 177 -4.84 25.16 -2.58
C ILE A 177 -5.38 23.77 -2.24
N ARG A 178 -4.64 22.97 -1.47
CA ARG A 178 -5.09 21.64 -1.07
C ARG A 178 -6.36 21.69 -0.20
N GLU A 179 -6.43 22.66 0.71
CA GLU A 179 -7.62 22.91 1.53
C GLU A 179 -8.80 23.34 0.66
N LEU A 180 -8.59 24.29 -0.24
CA LEU A 180 -9.61 24.76 -1.18
C LEU A 180 -10.11 23.63 -2.08
N LEU A 181 -9.23 22.76 -2.57
CA LEU A 181 -9.60 21.60 -3.38
C LEU A 181 -10.34 20.53 -2.58
N SER A 182 -10.11 20.44 -1.27
CA SER A 182 -10.80 19.48 -0.40
C SER A 182 -12.18 19.95 0.07
N ASP A 183 -12.51 21.22 -0.15
CA ASP A 183 -13.80 21.80 0.18
C ASP A 183 -14.85 21.42 -0.88
N ASN A 184 -15.53 20.31 -0.63
CA ASN A 184 -16.60 19.80 -1.51
C ASN A 184 -17.90 20.62 -1.47
N THR A 185 -17.94 21.74 -0.73
CA THR A 185 -19.13 22.61 -0.66
C THR A 185 -19.22 23.59 -1.83
N GLN A 186 -18.20 23.65 -2.68
CA GLN A 186 -18.14 24.62 -3.78
C GLN A 186 -18.89 24.09 -5.01
N PRO A 187 -19.75 24.90 -5.65
CA PRO A 187 -20.34 24.53 -6.93
C PRO A 187 -19.19 24.34 -7.94
N MET A 188 -19.15 23.19 -8.61
CA MET A 188 -18.25 23.01 -9.73
C MET A 188 -18.53 24.13 -10.74
N ILE A 189 -17.52 24.93 -11.04
CA ILE A 189 -17.62 26.05 -11.96
C ILE A 189 -18.10 25.48 -13.30
N GLN A 190 -19.37 25.75 -13.64
CA GLN A 190 -19.93 25.44 -14.94
C GLN A 190 -19.32 26.45 -15.92
N LEU A 191 -18.32 25.99 -16.67
CA LEU A 191 -17.80 26.68 -17.85
C LEU A 191 -18.74 26.47 -19.04
#